data_AF-A0AA88KUJ6-F1
#
_entry.id   AF-A0AA88KUJ6-F1
#
_cell.length_a   1.000
_cell.length_b   1.000
_cell.length_c   1.000
_cell.angle_alpha   90.00
_cell.angle_beta   90.00
_cell.angle_gamma   90.00
#
_symmetry.space_group_name_H-M   'P 1'
#
loop_
_entity.id
_entity.type
_entity.pdbx_description
1 polymer ?
#
loop_
_entity_poly.entity_id
_entity_poly.type
_entity_poly.pdbx_seq_one_letter_code
_entity_poly.pdbx_strand_id
1 'polypeptide(L)'
;MVGRRQTKVGNKRKPSAFIRLSVSETSSSEPELPDDICDDESDMSLDLGEDDVVASDRPVSPIQIGKFVLVKFELGKSKSSCVYYVGLVESIDNDVADVKFLRKIGPKFVFPEIEDKATVDKKDIVLVLPDPSSSGGTARSIAGHVKEAEVKHIYPRWVSWFFLILLFILTLLNTILNGWIISTDDMKSYVKCAIAIQNNDADEERKIKDILKVKFNKGFRIFVYALNLFVKVCQILMFVYDDEFNGNPLAVYLSLGLAFGIEILIPENKKRKLHVTTDDMKLYIKCAIAVQNDDADEEGKIKDILKVKVNKSFRNFVYALNLFVKVYQILMFVYDDEFNGNPLAVYLSLGLAFGIEILIPENKKRKLLHVTTDDMKLYIKCAIAVQNDDADEFEQMNDERKY
;
A
#
# COMPACT_ATOMS: atom_id res chain seq x y z
N MET A 1 37.73 29.96 -48.68
CA MET A 1 37.29 31.34 -49.03
C MET A 1 36.01 31.65 -48.28
N VAL A 2 35.99 32.85 -47.71
CA VAL A 2 35.06 33.34 -46.69
C VAL A 2 33.65 33.55 -47.25
N GLY A 3 32.63 33.14 -46.49
CA GLY A 3 31.22 33.41 -46.80
C GLY A 3 30.41 33.65 -45.53
N ARG A 4 30.44 34.89 -45.01
CA ARG A 4 29.53 35.38 -43.96
C ARG A 4 28.10 35.48 -44.51
N ARG A 5 27.11 34.96 -43.78
CA ARG A 5 25.72 35.44 -43.84
C ARG A 5 25.19 35.62 -42.42
N GLN A 6 24.96 36.87 -42.05
CA GLN A 6 24.08 37.27 -40.95
C GLN A 6 22.63 37.30 -41.45
N THR A 7 21.68 36.93 -40.59
CA THR A 7 20.28 37.41 -40.50
C THR A 7 19.64 36.69 -39.31
N LYS A 8 18.68 37.19 -38.54
CA LYS A 8 18.09 38.51 -38.34
C LYS A 8 17.27 38.35 -37.04
N VAL A 9 17.45 39.29 -36.11
CA VAL A 9 16.75 39.36 -34.81
C VAL A 9 15.27 39.64 -35.05
N GLY A 10 14.38 38.91 -34.35
CA GLY A 10 12.93 39.12 -34.36
C GLY A 10 12.36 39.03 -32.94
N ASN A 11 12.41 40.15 -32.23
CA ASN A 11 11.88 40.32 -30.87
C ASN A 11 10.40 40.75 -30.96
N LYS A 12 9.46 39.95 -30.44
CA LYS A 12 8.04 40.33 -30.30
C LYS A 12 7.65 40.34 -28.83
N ARG A 13 7.66 41.53 -28.22
CA ARG A 13 7.02 41.83 -26.93
C ARG A 13 5.51 41.98 -27.14
N LYS A 14 4.69 41.34 -26.31
CA LYS A 14 3.24 41.59 -26.19
C LYS A 14 2.98 42.58 -25.03
N PRO A 15 1.98 43.46 -25.14
CA PRO A 15 1.72 44.53 -24.18
C PRO A 15 0.93 44.07 -22.94
N SER A 16 1.23 44.72 -21.82
CA SER A 16 0.61 44.58 -20.51
C SER A 16 -0.79 45.20 -20.46
N ALA A 17 -1.76 44.45 -19.95
CA ALA A 17 -3.06 45.01 -19.56
C ALA A 17 -3.03 45.36 -18.06
N PHE A 18 -3.35 46.62 -17.80
CA PHE A 18 -3.41 47.32 -16.54
C PHE A 18 -4.79 47.03 -15.89
N ILE A 19 -4.83 46.34 -14.74
CA ILE A 19 -6.06 46.16 -13.95
C ILE A 19 -6.00 47.08 -12.74
N ARG A 20 -7.02 47.93 -12.67
CA ARG A 20 -7.22 49.03 -11.75
C ARG A 20 -7.89 48.50 -10.47
N LEU A 21 -7.25 48.72 -9.34
CA LEU A 21 -7.80 48.54 -7.99
C LEU A 21 -8.98 49.49 -7.77
N SER A 22 -10.07 48.98 -7.22
CA SER A 22 -11.07 49.77 -6.50
C SER A 22 -11.30 49.13 -5.13
N VAL A 23 -10.85 49.86 -4.12
CA VAL A 23 -11.08 49.66 -2.69
C VAL A 23 -12.54 49.95 -2.39
N SER A 24 -13.22 49.09 -1.63
CA SER A 24 -14.39 49.47 -0.84
C SER A 24 -14.22 48.99 0.59
N GLU A 25 -14.04 49.94 1.49
CA GLU A 25 -14.09 49.76 2.93
C GLU A 25 -15.56 49.61 3.35
N THR A 26 -15.89 48.55 4.07
CA THR A 26 -17.02 48.55 5.01
C THR A 26 -16.63 47.76 6.25
N SER A 27 -16.41 48.52 7.30
CA SER A 27 -16.29 48.11 8.70
C SER A 27 -17.60 47.51 9.20
N SER A 28 -17.53 46.33 9.82
CA SER A 28 -18.52 45.86 10.79
C SER A 28 -17.84 44.83 11.69
N SER A 29 -17.67 45.20 12.94
CA SER A 29 -17.09 44.41 14.03
C SER A 29 -18.16 43.56 14.70
N GLU A 30 -17.99 42.24 14.69
CA GLU A 30 -18.75 41.28 15.51
C GLU A 30 -17.79 40.47 16.39
N PRO A 31 -18.21 40.09 17.61
CA PRO A 31 -17.34 39.50 18.63
C PRO A 31 -17.13 37.99 18.43
N GLU A 32 -15.88 37.56 18.63
CA GLU A 32 -15.43 36.17 18.60
C GLU A 32 -16.05 35.37 19.77
N LEU A 33 -16.80 34.32 19.44
CA LEU A 33 -17.16 33.23 20.34
C LEU A 33 -16.14 32.09 20.16
N PRO A 34 -15.82 31.33 21.23
CA PRO A 34 -14.85 30.25 21.17
C PRO A 34 -15.40 29.09 20.33
N ASP A 35 -14.69 28.76 19.24
CA ASP A 35 -15.03 27.65 18.36
C ASP A 35 -14.95 26.31 19.10
N ASP A 36 -16.03 25.56 18.90
CA ASP A 36 -16.34 24.23 19.37
C ASP A 36 -15.25 23.19 19.11
N ILE A 37 -15.06 22.33 20.10
CA ILE A 37 -14.43 21.03 19.97
C ILE A 37 -15.29 20.21 18.99
N CYS A 38 -14.82 20.07 17.75
CA CYS A 38 -15.46 19.24 16.76
C CYS A 38 -15.21 17.77 17.11
N ASP A 39 -16.15 17.16 17.85
CA ASP A 39 -16.31 15.71 17.90
C ASP A 39 -16.69 15.23 16.49
N ASP A 40 -15.72 14.62 15.82
CA ASP A 40 -15.86 14.01 14.50
C ASP A 40 -16.72 12.73 14.62
N GLU A 41 -18.03 12.92 14.73
CA GLU A 41 -19.07 11.89 14.60
C GLU A 41 -19.16 11.46 13.11
N SER A 42 -18.12 10.80 12.60
CA SER A 42 -18.20 10.15 11.30
C SER A 42 -19.13 8.94 11.42
N ASP A 43 -20.42 9.17 11.16
CA ASP A 43 -21.49 8.16 11.16
C ASP A 43 -21.24 7.16 10.02
N MET A 44 -20.48 6.10 10.32
CA MET A 44 -20.07 5.10 9.35
C MET A 44 -21.19 4.07 9.14
N SER A 45 -22.15 4.41 8.28
CA SER A 45 -23.16 3.47 7.78
C SER A 45 -22.46 2.25 7.15
N LEU A 46 -22.85 1.04 7.57
CA LEU A 46 -22.41 -0.19 6.91
C LEU A 46 -23.08 -0.28 5.54
N ASP A 47 -22.36 0.12 4.49
CA ASP A 47 -22.75 -0.10 3.09
C ASP A 47 -22.54 -1.58 2.75
N LEU A 48 -23.54 -2.39 3.13
CA LEU A 48 -23.65 -3.76 2.64
C LEU A 48 -24.23 -3.67 1.24
N GLY A 49 -23.39 -3.84 0.21
CA GLY A 49 -23.80 -3.79 -1.18
C GLY A 49 -25.06 -4.62 -1.41
N GLU A 50 -26.01 -4.04 -2.15
CA GLU A 50 -27.37 -4.58 -2.35
C GLU A 50 -27.41 -6.02 -2.89
N ASP A 51 -26.29 -6.52 -3.43
CA ASP A 51 -26.17 -7.85 -4.04
C ASP A 51 -25.79 -8.99 -3.05
N ASP A 52 -25.28 -8.71 -1.84
CA ASP A 52 -24.78 -9.74 -0.91
C ASP A 52 -25.78 -10.13 0.20
N VAL A 53 -26.87 -9.39 0.37
CA VAL A 53 -27.96 -9.75 1.30
C VAL A 53 -29.12 -10.32 0.48
N VAL A 54 -28.87 -11.46 -0.18
CA VAL A 54 -29.96 -12.29 -0.69
C VAL A 54 -30.82 -12.63 0.53
N ALA A 55 -32.01 -12.02 0.61
CA ALA A 55 -33.02 -12.29 1.60
C ALA A 55 -33.34 -13.78 1.57
N SER A 56 -32.56 -14.55 2.31
CA SER A 56 -32.73 -15.98 2.40
C SER A 56 -34.05 -16.16 3.11
N ASP A 57 -35.02 -16.74 2.43
CA ASP A 57 -36.36 -17.11 2.91
C ASP A 57 -36.32 -18.13 4.08
N ARG A 58 -35.17 -18.23 4.76
CA ARG A 58 -34.95 -19.02 5.95
C ARG A 58 -35.78 -18.42 7.08
N PRO A 59 -36.54 -19.24 7.82
CA PRO A 59 -37.28 -18.76 8.97
C PRO A 59 -36.30 -18.11 9.95
N VAL A 60 -36.52 -16.82 10.22
CA VAL A 60 -35.73 -16.06 11.21
C VAL A 60 -35.87 -16.80 12.54
N SER A 61 -34.74 -17.14 13.16
CA SER A 61 -34.76 -17.76 14.49
C SER A 61 -35.55 -16.88 15.46
N PRO A 62 -36.31 -17.46 16.41
CA PRO A 62 -37.13 -16.67 17.31
C PRO A 62 -36.26 -15.65 18.06
N ILE A 63 -36.65 -14.38 18.00
CA ILE A 63 -35.96 -13.28 18.68
C ILE A 63 -36.08 -13.50 20.19
N GLN A 64 -34.95 -13.47 20.89
CA GLN A 64 -34.86 -13.70 22.34
C GLN A 64 -34.15 -12.52 23.02
N ILE A 65 -34.55 -12.23 24.26
CA ILE A 65 -33.89 -11.23 25.10
C ILE A 65 -32.43 -11.64 25.34
N GLY A 66 -31.52 -10.68 25.27
CA GLY A 66 -30.07 -10.90 25.44
C GLY A 66 -29.35 -11.39 24.18
N LYS A 67 -30.03 -11.48 23.03
CA LYS A 67 -29.41 -11.81 21.74
C LYS A 67 -29.06 -10.57 20.94
N PHE A 68 -28.00 -10.69 20.14
CA PHE A 68 -27.59 -9.66 19.20
C PHE A 68 -28.38 -9.78 17.91
N VAL A 69 -28.80 -8.65 17.35
CA VAL A 69 -29.64 -8.56 16.16
C VAL A 69 -29.12 -7.51 15.20
N LEU A 70 -29.38 -7.72 13.90
CA LEU A 70 -29.16 -6.74 12.84
C LEU A 70 -30.50 -6.09 12.51
N VAL A 71 -30.60 -4.77 12.72
CA VAL A 71 -31.81 -3.98 12.51
C VAL A 71 -31.64 -3.11 11.28
N LYS A 72 -32.63 -3.10 10.40
CA LYS A 72 -32.67 -2.28 9.18
C LYS A 72 -33.51 -1.03 9.42
N PHE A 73 -32.94 0.13 9.15
CA PHE A 73 -33.65 1.41 9.12
C PHE A 73 -33.77 1.91 7.69
N GLU A 74 -34.98 2.22 7.25
CA GLU A 74 -35.22 2.84 5.95
C GLU A 74 -35.02 4.35 6.08
N LEU A 75 -34.03 4.92 5.39
CA LEU A 75 -33.79 6.36 5.37
C LEU A 75 -34.60 7.00 4.24
N GLY A 76 -35.64 7.72 4.61
CA GLY A 76 -36.44 8.54 3.70
C GLY A 76 -37.59 7.81 3.01
N LYS A 77 -38.12 8.42 1.94
CA LYS A 77 -39.27 7.89 1.18
C LYS A 77 -38.89 6.88 0.11
N SER A 78 -37.60 6.77 -0.23
CA SER A 78 -37.12 5.84 -1.25
C SER A 78 -36.73 4.53 -0.59
N LYS A 79 -37.26 3.41 -1.10
CA LYS A 79 -36.96 2.06 -0.59
C LYS A 79 -35.49 1.62 -0.80
N SER A 80 -34.70 2.40 -1.54
CA SER A 80 -33.33 2.08 -1.93
C SER A 80 -32.28 2.48 -0.88
N SER A 81 -32.57 3.44 0.02
CA SER A 81 -31.62 3.84 1.06
C SER A 81 -32.00 3.21 2.38
N CYS A 82 -31.28 2.17 2.78
CA CYS A 82 -31.40 1.56 4.10
C CYS A 82 -30.05 1.49 4.79
N VAL A 83 -30.05 1.60 6.12
CA VAL A 83 -28.86 1.46 6.95
C VAL A 83 -29.09 0.37 7.98
N TYR A 84 -28.05 -0.41 8.24
CA TYR A 84 -28.10 -1.53 9.17
C TYR A 84 -27.31 -1.20 10.43
N TYR A 85 -27.94 -1.42 11.58
CA TYR A 85 -27.31 -1.26 12.90
C TYR A 85 -27.32 -2.58 13.65
N VAL A 86 -26.26 -2.82 14.43
CA VAL A 86 -26.14 -3.99 15.30
C VAL A 86 -26.58 -3.59 16.70
N GLY A 87 -27.47 -4.37 17.31
CA GLY A 87 -28.02 -4.08 18.63
C GLY A 87 -28.19 -5.33 19.50
N LEU A 88 -28.33 -5.11 20.81
CA LEU A 88 -28.68 -6.12 21.81
C LEU A 88 -30.13 -5.94 22.24
N VAL A 89 -30.92 -7.02 22.18
CA VAL A 89 -32.33 -7.00 22.62
C VAL A 89 -32.40 -6.97 24.15
N GLU A 90 -32.93 -5.89 24.74
CA GLU A 90 -33.13 -5.78 26.20
C GLU A 90 -34.51 -6.25 26.64
N SER A 91 -35.55 -5.92 25.86
CA SER A 91 -36.93 -6.20 26.20
C SER A 91 -37.71 -6.53 24.92
N ILE A 92 -38.76 -7.35 25.04
CA ILE A 92 -39.66 -7.68 23.94
C ILE A 92 -41.09 -7.53 24.45
N ASP A 93 -41.87 -6.67 23.79
CA ASP A 93 -43.29 -6.49 24.09
C ASP A 93 -44.12 -6.61 22.79
N ASN A 94 -44.99 -7.62 22.74
CA ASN A 94 -45.83 -7.93 21.58
C ASN A 94 -45.04 -7.97 20.25
N ASP A 95 -45.18 -6.96 19.39
CA ASP A 95 -44.54 -6.87 18.07
C ASP A 95 -43.36 -5.90 18.02
N VAL A 96 -42.98 -5.31 19.16
CA VAL A 96 -41.84 -4.40 19.29
C VAL A 96 -40.76 -4.97 20.21
N ALA A 97 -39.53 -4.55 20.00
CA ALA A 97 -38.38 -4.90 20.82
C ALA A 97 -37.59 -3.65 21.20
N ASP A 98 -37.19 -3.53 22.46
CA ASP A 98 -36.26 -2.50 22.89
C ASP A 98 -34.84 -2.99 22.64
N VAL A 99 -34.11 -2.26 21.80
CA VAL A 99 -32.78 -2.63 21.33
C VAL A 99 -31.77 -1.56 21.73
N LYS A 100 -30.67 -1.99 22.34
CA LYS A 100 -29.51 -1.16 22.67
C LYS A 100 -28.44 -1.30 21.57
N PHE A 101 -28.14 -0.22 20.86
CA PHE A 101 -27.27 -0.25 19.69
C PHE A 101 -25.78 -0.20 20.03
N LEU A 102 -24.97 -0.82 19.18
CA LEU A 102 -23.50 -0.81 19.27
C LEU A 102 -22.92 0.06 18.15
N ARG A 103 -21.86 0.81 18.47
CA ARG A 103 -21.05 1.55 17.49
C ARG A 103 -19.87 0.71 17.04
N LYS A 104 -19.50 0.82 15.76
CA LYS A 104 -18.32 0.16 15.20
C LYS A 104 -17.08 1.04 15.44
N ILE A 105 -16.13 0.55 16.22
CA ILE A 105 -14.84 1.22 16.48
C ILE A 105 -13.74 0.31 15.94
N GLY A 106 -13.23 0.64 14.75
CA GLY A 106 -12.29 -0.21 14.01
C GLY A 106 -12.92 -1.56 13.64
N PRO A 107 -12.34 -2.71 14.04
CA PRO A 107 -12.89 -4.04 13.76
C PRO A 107 -13.87 -4.55 14.83
N LYS A 108 -14.21 -3.75 15.85
CA LYS A 108 -15.01 -4.19 17.00
C LYS A 108 -16.31 -3.40 17.09
N PHE A 109 -17.35 -4.05 17.57
CA PHE A 109 -18.59 -3.40 18.00
C PHE A 109 -18.54 -3.17 19.51
N VAL A 110 -18.79 -1.94 19.94
CA VAL A 110 -18.71 -1.51 21.34
C VAL A 110 -19.96 -0.70 21.67
N PHE A 111 -20.47 -0.84 22.90
CA PHE A 111 -21.54 0.05 23.36
C PHE A 111 -20.99 1.47 23.54
N PRO A 112 -21.67 2.50 22.98
CA PRO A 112 -21.28 3.90 23.20
C PRO A 112 -21.36 4.28 24.68
N GLU A 113 -20.61 5.32 25.07
CA GLU A 113 -20.62 5.85 26.45
C GLU A 113 -21.99 6.44 26.81
N ILE A 114 -22.59 7.16 25.86
CA ILE A 114 -23.99 7.58 25.94
C ILE A 114 -24.83 6.44 25.39
N GLU A 115 -25.77 5.96 26.21
CA GLU A 115 -26.59 4.81 25.87
C GLU A 115 -27.52 5.12 24.69
N ASP A 116 -27.33 4.37 23.59
CA ASP A 116 -28.14 4.46 22.38
C ASP A 116 -29.18 3.33 22.35
N LYS A 117 -30.46 3.70 22.55
CA LYS A 117 -31.59 2.78 22.69
C LYS A 117 -32.75 3.23 21.83
N ALA A 118 -33.38 2.28 21.14
CA ALA A 118 -34.65 2.52 20.48
C ALA A 118 -35.57 1.31 20.54
N THR A 119 -36.88 1.57 20.50
CA THR A 119 -37.92 0.56 20.30
C THR A 119 -38.09 0.35 18.80
N VAL A 120 -37.94 -0.90 18.34
CA VAL A 120 -37.98 -1.27 16.91
C VAL A 120 -39.03 -2.34 16.66
N ASP A 121 -39.69 -2.30 15.51
CA ASP A 121 -40.64 -3.33 15.11
C ASP A 121 -39.90 -4.64 14.81
N LYS A 122 -40.45 -5.79 15.22
CA LYS A 122 -39.84 -7.11 14.93
C LYS A 122 -39.64 -7.39 13.44
N LYS A 123 -40.41 -6.74 12.57
CA LYS A 123 -40.30 -6.84 11.11
C LYS A 123 -39.02 -6.18 10.57
N ASP A 124 -38.47 -5.20 11.29
CA ASP A 124 -37.27 -4.46 10.90
C ASP A 124 -35.99 -5.18 11.37
N ILE A 125 -36.14 -6.22 12.20
CA ILE A 125 -35.05 -7.12 12.61
C ILE A 125 -34.84 -8.16 11.51
N VAL A 126 -33.74 -8.02 10.78
CA VAL A 126 -33.45 -8.85 9.60
C VAL A 126 -32.80 -10.17 10.00
N LEU A 127 -31.90 -10.14 10.99
CA LEU A 127 -31.09 -11.30 11.37
C LEU A 127 -30.82 -11.33 12.87
N VAL A 128 -30.92 -12.51 13.47
CA VAL A 128 -30.37 -12.79 14.80
C VAL A 128 -28.92 -13.24 14.64
N LEU A 129 -28.00 -12.47 15.19
CA LEU A 129 -26.56 -12.71 15.11
C LEU A 129 -26.14 -13.78 16.14
N PRO A 130 -25.05 -14.54 15.86
CA PRO A 130 -24.47 -15.42 16.85
C PRO A 130 -23.97 -14.61 18.06
N ASP A 131 -23.94 -15.26 19.24
CA ASP A 131 -23.37 -14.62 20.42
C ASP A 131 -21.91 -14.23 20.13
N PRO A 132 -21.47 -13.03 20.56
CA PRO A 132 -20.11 -12.59 20.35
C PRO A 132 -19.18 -13.59 21.04
N SER A 133 -18.36 -14.27 20.25
CA SER A 133 -17.27 -15.03 20.84
C SER A 133 -16.29 -14.00 21.40
N SER A 134 -16.15 -13.97 22.72
CA SER A 134 -14.96 -13.40 23.32
C SER A 134 -13.81 -14.31 22.89
N SER A 135 -13.29 -14.13 21.67
CA SER A 135 -11.99 -14.65 21.28
C SER A 135 -10.95 -13.87 22.08
N GLY A 136 -10.92 -14.17 23.39
CA GLY A 136 -9.95 -13.69 24.33
C GLY A 136 -8.58 -14.10 23.84
N GLY A 137 -7.61 -13.22 24.09
CA GLY A 137 -6.24 -13.36 23.63
C GLY A 137 -5.69 -14.76 23.84
N THR A 138 -4.78 -15.14 22.95
CA THR A 138 -4.03 -16.39 22.91
C THR A 138 -3.57 -16.85 24.30
N ALA A 139 -4.43 -17.55 25.05
CA ALA A 139 -4.03 -18.56 26.00
C ALA A 139 -3.80 -19.82 25.18
N ARG A 140 -2.52 -20.11 24.91
CA ARG A 140 -2.12 -21.38 24.31
C ARG A 140 -2.53 -22.51 25.26
N SER A 141 -3.63 -23.18 24.97
CA SER A 141 -3.92 -24.50 25.52
C SER A 141 -4.39 -25.45 24.42
N ILE A 142 -3.42 -26.24 23.98
CA ILE A 142 -3.47 -27.67 23.64
C ILE A 142 -4.87 -28.29 23.43
N ALA A 143 -5.02 -28.84 22.20
CA ALA A 143 -5.87 -29.94 21.75
C ALA A 143 -7.39 -29.74 21.60
N GLY A 144 -7.85 -29.79 20.34
CA GLY A 144 -9.19 -30.28 19.98
C GLY A 144 -9.85 -29.61 18.77
N HIS A 145 -9.73 -30.26 17.61
CA HIS A 145 -10.52 -30.12 16.37
C HIS A 145 -10.75 -28.72 15.76
N VAL A 146 -9.96 -28.46 14.70
CA VAL A 146 -9.97 -27.28 13.84
C VAL A 146 -11.11 -27.36 12.81
N LYS A 147 -11.98 -26.34 12.77
CA LYS A 147 -12.64 -25.91 11.55
C LYS A 147 -11.85 -24.72 11.02
N GLU A 148 -11.49 -24.79 9.74
CA GLU A 148 -10.71 -23.80 9.01
C GLU A 148 -11.37 -22.43 9.13
N ALA A 149 -10.67 -21.51 9.81
CA ALA A 149 -10.97 -20.09 9.78
C ALA A 149 -9.89 -19.44 8.91
N GLU A 150 -10.32 -18.71 7.89
CA GLU A 150 -9.45 -17.86 7.06
C GLU A 150 -8.62 -16.93 7.96
N VAL A 151 -7.33 -17.24 8.07
CA VAL A 151 -6.37 -16.42 8.79
C VAL A 151 -6.04 -15.22 7.91
N LYS A 152 -6.78 -14.12 8.07
CA LYS A 152 -6.29 -12.81 7.62
C LYS A 152 -5.00 -12.51 8.39
N HIS A 153 -3.87 -12.60 7.71
CA HIS A 153 -2.55 -12.18 8.19
C HIS A 153 -2.53 -10.68 8.47
N ILE A 154 -3.07 -10.28 9.63
CA ILE A 154 -2.88 -8.94 10.18
C ILE A 154 -1.50 -8.95 10.83
N TYR A 155 -0.45 -8.70 10.03
CA TYR A 155 0.82 -8.29 10.62
C TYR A 155 0.59 -6.94 11.28
N PRO A 156 0.74 -6.83 12.60
CA PRO A 156 0.43 -5.58 13.24
C PRO A 156 1.49 -4.54 12.83
N ARG A 157 1.03 -3.34 12.50
CA ARG A 157 1.79 -2.25 11.84
C ARG A 157 3.15 -1.93 12.50
N TRP A 158 3.25 -2.07 13.82
CA TRP A 158 4.48 -1.90 14.60
C TRP A 158 5.60 -2.92 14.31
N VAL A 159 5.31 -4.14 13.83
CA VAL A 159 6.32 -5.19 13.63
C VAL A 159 7.24 -4.87 12.45
N SER A 160 6.70 -4.27 11.39
CA SER A 160 7.50 -3.80 10.24
C SER A 160 8.42 -2.64 10.63
N TRP A 161 7.91 -1.68 11.40
CA TRP A 161 8.71 -0.57 11.94
C TRP A 161 9.80 -1.06 12.88
N PHE A 162 9.48 -2.02 13.75
CA PHE A 162 10.44 -2.62 14.67
C PHE A 162 11.60 -3.30 13.92
N PHE A 163 11.31 -4.04 12.83
CA PHE A 163 12.35 -4.67 12.02
C PHE A 163 13.25 -3.67 11.31
N LEU A 164 12.70 -2.58 10.78
CA LEU A 164 13.50 -1.52 10.13
C LEU A 164 14.36 -0.76 11.14
N ILE A 165 13.81 -0.43 12.31
CA ILE A 165 14.56 0.21 13.41
C ILE A 165 15.64 -0.73 13.92
N LEU A 166 15.35 -2.02 14.08
CA LEU A 166 16.31 -3.02 14.52
C LEU A 166 17.45 -3.19 13.50
N LEU A 167 17.14 -3.27 12.20
CA LEU A 167 18.15 -3.31 11.14
C LEU A 167 19.04 -2.07 11.14
N PHE A 168 18.45 -0.89 11.34
CA PHE A 168 19.18 0.37 11.46
C PHE A 168 20.09 0.40 12.69
N ILE A 169 19.58 -0.02 13.86
CA ILE A 169 20.36 -0.14 15.09
C ILE A 169 21.50 -1.14 14.92
N LEU A 170 21.26 -2.29 14.29
CA LEU A 170 22.30 -3.30 14.03
C LEU A 170 23.37 -2.81 13.06
N THR A 171 23.01 -2.00 12.05
CA THR A 171 24.00 -1.36 11.18
C THR A 171 24.80 -0.30 11.93
N LEU A 172 24.16 0.50 12.78
CA LEU A 172 24.83 1.46 13.66
C LEU A 172 25.78 0.77 14.64
N LEU A 173 25.33 -0.29 15.31
CA LEU A 173 26.13 -1.08 16.24
C LEU A 173 27.32 -1.73 15.54
N ASN A 174 27.13 -2.31 14.35
CA ASN A 174 28.22 -2.88 13.57
C ASN A 174 29.24 -1.80 13.16
N THR A 175 28.78 -0.59 12.85
CA THR A 175 29.67 0.54 12.52
C THR A 175 30.49 0.97 13.74
N ILE A 176 29.87 1.02 14.93
CA ILE A 176 30.54 1.35 16.20
C ILE A 176 31.51 0.24 16.63
N LEU A 177 31.10 -1.03 16.57
CA LEU A 177 31.88 -2.21 16.96
C LEU A 177 33.13 -2.40 16.09
N ASN A 178 33.09 -1.98 14.82
CA ASN A 178 34.27 -1.98 13.96
C ASN A 178 35.28 -0.85 14.28
N GLY A 179 35.15 -0.18 15.43
CA GLY A 179 36.14 0.77 15.96
C GLY A 179 36.04 2.20 15.41
N TRP A 180 34.90 2.56 14.80
CA TRP A 180 34.71 3.90 14.22
C TRP A 180 34.14 4.83 15.29
N ILE A 181 35.02 5.37 16.14
CA ILE A 181 34.66 6.47 17.05
C ILE A 181 34.53 7.73 16.20
N ILE A 182 33.30 8.08 15.83
CA ILE A 182 32.98 9.34 15.14
C ILE A 182 33.16 10.47 16.15
N SER A 183 34.04 11.43 15.85
CA SER A 183 34.18 12.64 16.67
C SER A 183 32.85 13.42 16.70
N THR A 184 32.53 14.05 17.83
CA THR A 184 31.36 14.93 17.94
C THR A 184 31.38 16.09 16.94
N ASP A 185 32.56 16.55 16.52
CA ASP A 185 32.69 17.62 15.52
C ASP A 185 32.39 17.13 14.09
N ASP A 186 32.65 15.86 13.84
CA ASP A 186 32.32 15.19 12.59
C ASP A 186 30.81 14.99 12.46
N MET A 187 30.14 14.60 13.56
CA MET A 187 28.67 14.55 13.62
C MET A 187 28.03 15.92 13.40
N LYS A 188 28.55 17.00 13.99
CA LYS A 188 28.04 18.36 13.77
C LYS A 188 28.16 18.79 12.31
N SER A 189 29.29 18.47 11.67
CA SER A 189 29.50 18.76 10.25
C SER A 189 28.51 17.97 9.37
N TYR A 190 28.17 16.75 9.79
CA TYR A 190 27.16 15.91 9.13
C TYR A 190 25.74 16.46 9.25
N VAL A 191 25.31 16.84 10.46
CA VAL A 191 23.98 17.44 10.70
C VAL A 191 23.81 18.70 9.86
N LYS A 192 24.84 19.54 9.75
CA LYS A 192 24.84 20.69 8.84
C LYS A 192 24.67 20.29 7.37
N CYS A 193 25.31 19.21 6.92
CA CYS A 193 25.13 18.71 5.56
C CYS A 193 23.70 18.24 5.29
N ALA A 194 23.10 17.52 6.24
CA ALA A 194 21.73 17.04 6.11
C ALA A 194 20.73 18.20 6.05
N ILE A 195 20.92 19.22 6.90
CA ILE A 195 20.12 20.45 6.88
C ILE A 195 20.28 21.19 5.55
N ALA A 196 21.50 21.31 5.01
CA ALA A 196 21.73 21.94 3.71
C ALA A 196 21.03 21.20 2.56
N ILE A 197 21.03 19.85 2.57
CA ILE A 197 20.28 19.03 1.61
C ILE A 197 18.78 19.27 1.74
N GLN A 198 18.26 19.29 2.97
CA GLN A 198 16.84 19.54 3.24
C GLN A 198 16.40 20.93 2.75
N ASN A 199 17.29 21.92 2.86
CA ASN A 199 17.04 23.29 2.42
C ASN A 199 17.36 23.53 0.93
N ASN A 200 17.77 22.50 0.18
CA ASN A 200 18.20 22.63 -1.21
C ASN A 200 19.38 23.62 -1.43
N ASP A 201 20.27 23.79 -0.45
CA ASP A 201 21.47 24.64 -0.59
C ASP A 201 22.63 23.84 -1.21
N ALA A 202 22.75 23.94 -2.54
CA ALA A 202 23.73 23.19 -3.32
C ALA A 202 25.19 23.61 -3.09
N ASP A 203 25.44 24.84 -2.65
CA ASP A 203 26.79 25.36 -2.42
C ASP A 203 27.30 24.92 -1.05
N GLU A 204 26.45 24.98 -0.03
CA GLU A 204 26.77 24.46 1.31
C GLU A 204 26.91 22.93 1.29
N GLU A 205 26.07 22.22 0.54
CA GLU A 205 26.21 20.78 0.30
C GLU A 205 27.58 20.43 -0.32
N ARG A 206 28.02 21.16 -1.35
CA ARG A 206 29.34 20.91 -1.98
C ARG A 206 30.48 21.13 -1.01
N LYS A 207 30.45 22.27 -0.30
CA LYS A 207 31.52 22.64 0.63
C LYS A 207 31.67 21.59 1.73
N ILE A 208 30.55 21.10 2.26
CA ILE A 208 30.57 20.06 3.29
C ILE A 208 30.98 18.71 2.70
N LYS A 209 30.51 18.33 1.50
CA LYS A 209 30.96 17.12 0.82
C LYS A 209 32.46 17.10 0.57
N ASP A 210 33.08 18.20 0.18
CA ASP A 210 34.52 18.25 -0.05
C ASP A 210 35.32 18.09 1.25
N ILE A 211 34.85 18.71 2.35
CA ILE A 211 35.42 18.50 3.69
C ILE A 211 35.31 17.02 4.11
N LEU A 212 34.15 16.41 3.90
CA LEU A 212 33.90 15.00 4.20
C LEU A 212 34.74 14.06 3.30
N LYS A 213 34.95 14.43 2.04
CA LYS A 213 35.71 13.63 1.07
C LYS A 213 37.19 13.52 1.47
N VAL A 214 37.76 14.59 2.01
CA VAL A 214 39.17 14.62 2.44
C VAL A 214 39.37 13.86 3.75
N LYS A 215 38.41 13.91 4.69
CA LYS A 215 38.59 13.35 6.03
C LYS A 215 38.17 11.89 6.21
N PHE A 216 37.23 11.37 5.39
CA PHE A 216 36.60 10.08 5.71
C PHE A 216 37.09 8.89 4.88
N ASN A 217 37.35 7.80 5.60
CA ASN A 217 37.61 6.47 5.03
C ASN A 217 36.40 5.96 4.22
N LYS A 218 36.68 5.04 3.28
CA LYS A 218 35.69 4.44 2.35
C LYS A 218 34.44 3.89 3.06
N GLY A 219 34.58 3.32 4.25
CA GLY A 219 33.46 2.80 5.05
C GLY A 219 32.47 3.86 5.54
N PHE A 220 32.94 5.04 5.98
CA PHE A 220 32.03 6.11 6.41
C PHE A 220 31.29 6.74 5.23
N ARG A 221 31.89 6.79 4.04
CA ARG A 221 31.16 7.19 2.83
C ARG A 221 29.98 6.25 2.59
N ILE A 222 30.19 4.94 2.71
CA ILE A 222 29.12 3.94 2.58
C ILE A 222 28.02 4.17 3.63
N PHE A 223 28.39 4.41 4.89
CA PHE A 223 27.44 4.73 5.96
C PHE A 223 26.62 5.99 5.66
N VAL A 224 27.25 7.07 5.22
CA VAL A 224 26.57 8.32 4.84
C VAL A 224 25.62 8.12 3.67
N TYR A 225 26.02 7.35 2.66
CA TYR A 225 25.12 6.99 1.56
C TYR A 225 23.93 6.16 2.03
N ALA A 226 24.16 5.21 2.94
CA ALA A 226 23.09 4.40 3.52
C ALA A 226 22.10 5.25 4.35
N LEU A 227 22.60 6.21 5.13
CA LEU A 227 21.74 7.09 5.93
C LEU A 227 20.93 8.06 5.06
N ASN A 228 21.54 8.63 4.03
CA ASN A 228 20.83 9.50 3.08
C ASN A 228 19.76 8.71 2.31
N LEU A 229 20.08 7.48 1.89
CA LEU A 229 19.12 6.58 1.27
C LEU A 229 17.98 6.24 2.24
N PHE A 230 18.27 5.99 3.51
CA PHE A 230 17.27 5.74 4.55
C PHE A 230 16.33 6.94 4.74
N VAL A 231 16.84 8.17 4.86
CA VAL A 231 16.01 9.37 5.00
C VAL A 231 15.10 9.56 3.79
N LYS A 232 15.63 9.38 2.57
CA LYS A 232 14.81 9.44 1.34
C LYS A 232 13.74 8.37 1.30
N VAL A 233 14.07 7.13 1.70
CA VAL A 233 13.11 6.03 1.83
C VAL A 233 12.02 6.39 2.85
N CYS A 234 12.37 6.95 4.01
CA CYS A 234 11.39 7.38 5.01
C CYS A 234 10.48 8.50 4.48
N GLN A 235 11.02 9.49 3.76
CA GLN A 235 10.22 10.54 3.13
C GLN A 235 9.23 9.96 2.11
N ILE A 236 9.69 9.00 1.29
CA ILE A 236 8.85 8.31 0.32
C ILE A 236 7.81 7.42 1.01
N LEU A 237 8.15 6.75 2.11
CA LEU A 237 7.22 5.94 2.89
C LEU A 237 6.14 6.81 3.52
N MET A 238 6.51 7.89 4.21
CA MET A 238 5.55 8.86 4.77
C MET A 238 4.59 9.38 3.70
N PHE A 239 5.09 9.56 2.48
CA PHE A 239 4.30 9.98 1.33
C PHE A 239 3.35 8.91 0.77
N VAL A 240 3.72 7.62 0.84
CA VAL A 240 2.81 6.52 0.48
C VAL A 240 1.73 6.30 1.52
N TYR A 241 2.00 6.67 2.77
CA TYR A 241 1.02 6.62 3.86
C TYR A 241 0.06 7.81 3.86
N ASP A 242 0.12 8.68 2.85
CA ASP A 242 -0.86 9.75 2.59
C ASP A 242 -2.23 9.13 2.22
N ASP A 243 -3.32 9.89 2.43
CA ASP A 243 -4.72 9.40 2.37
C ASP A 243 -5.06 8.64 1.07
N GLU A 244 -4.35 8.96 -0.01
CA GLU A 244 -4.60 8.47 -1.37
C GLU A 244 -4.29 6.98 -1.58
N PHE A 245 -3.33 6.39 -0.84
CA PHE A 245 -2.99 4.97 -0.97
C PHE A 245 -3.41 4.13 0.25
N ASN A 246 -3.90 4.79 1.31
CA ASN A 246 -4.54 4.18 2.48
C ASN A 246 -3.77 2.99 3.11
N GLY A 247 -2.43 3.05 3.06
CA GLY A 247 -1.56 1.99 3.56
C GLY A 247 -1.55 0.70 2.72
N ASN A 248 -1.87 0.77 1.42
CA ASN A 248 -1.74 -0.37 0.52
C ASN A 248 -0.28 -0.89 0.53
N PRO A 249 -0.05 -2.15 0.94
CA PRO A 249 1.30 -2.69 1.06
C PRO A 249 2.05 -2.72 -0.28
N LEU A 250 1.35 -2.92 -1.41
CA LEU A 250 1.98 -2.88 -2.73
C LEU A 250 2.54 -1.47 -3.02
N ALA A 251 1.77 -0.43 -2.70
CA ALA A 251 2.24 0.96 -2.88
C ALA A 251 3.53 1.21 -2.10
N VAL A 252 3.64 0.65 -0.89
CA VAL A 252 4.83 0.75 -0.04
C VAL A 252 6.03 0.07 -0.71
N TYR A 253 5.88 -1.18 -1.16
CA TYR A 253 6.95 -1.92 -1.82
C TYR A 253 7.39 -1.29 -3.14
N LEU A 254 6.45 -0.83 -3.96
CA LEU A 254 6.72 -0.15 -5.22
C LEU A 254 7.52 1.13 -4.99
N SER A 255 7.15 1.90 -3.98
CA SER A 255 7.80 3.18 -3.69
C SER A 255 9.20 2.99 -3.12
N LEU A 256 9.38 1.99 -2.26
CA LEU A 256 10.70 1.51 -1.84
C LEU A 256 11.54 1.09 -3.06
N GLY A 257 11.00 0.23 -3.93
CA GLY A 257 11.68 -0.22 -5.13
C GLY A 257 12.07 0.92 -6.06
N LEU A 258 11.19 1.91 -6.25
CA LEU A 258 11.44 3.11 -7.05
C LEU A 258 12.57 3.93 -6.43
N ALA A 259 12.52 4.17 -5.11
CA ALA A 259 13.54 4.90 -4.37
C ALA A 259 14.92 4.25 -4.52
N PHE A 260 14.99 2.95 -4.24
CA PHE A 260 16.22 2.17 -4.33
C PHE A 260 16.74 2.10 -5.77
N GLY A 261 15.88 1.85 -6.74
CA GLY A 261 16.30 1.71 -8.12
C GLY A 261 16.74 3.02 -8.77
N ILE A 262 16.10 4.15 -8.46
CA ILE A 262 16.57 5.47 -8.90
C ILE A 262 17.95 5.78 -8.29
N GLU A 263 18.15 5.46 -7.01
CA GLU A 263 19.40 5.79 -6.32
C GLU A 263 20.55 4.83 -6.69
N ILE A 264 20.28 3.53 -6.90
CA ILE A 264 21.30 2.50 -7.16
C ILE A 264 21.59 2.34 -8.65
N LEU A 265 20.55 2.23 -9.50
CA LEU A 265 20.72 1.81 -10.90
C LEU A 265 21.07 2.98 -11.83
N ILE A 266 20.81 4.21 -11.42
CA ILE A 266 21.04 5.38 -12.24
C ILE A 266 22.38 6.00 -11.86
N PRO A 267 23.40 6.01 -12.73
CA PRO A 267 24.68 6.63 -12.40
C PRO A 267 24.51 8.14 -12.14
N GLU A 268 25.26 8.71 -11.19
CA GLU A 268 25.09 10.09 -10.70
C GLU A 268 25.08 11.16 -11.81
N ASN A 269 25.85 10.94 -12.87
CA ASN A 269 25.90 11.84 -14.02
C ASN A 269 24.58 11.87 -14.83
N LYS A 270 23.76 10.82 -14.72
CA LYS A 270 22.42 10.73 -15.31
C LYS A 270 21.31 11.10 -14.32
N LYS A 271 21.52 10.96 -13.00
CA LYS A 271 20.55 11.37 -11.97
C LYS A 271 20.14 12.84 -12.12
N ARG A 272 21.09 13.74 -12.38
CA ARG A 272 20.82 15.19 -12.57
C ARG A 272 19.92 15.51 -13.77
N LYS A 273 19.84 14.60 -14.75
CA LYS A 273 18.95 14.75 -15.92
C LYS A 273 17.61 14.05 -15.72
N LEU A 274 17.49 13.23 -14.68
CA LEU A 274 16.27 12.55 -14.34
C LEU A 274 15.55 13.33 -13.25
N HIS A 275 14.76 14.31 -13.67
CA HIS A 275 13.85 15.02 -12.79
C HIS A 275 12.59 14.15 -12.64
N VAL A 276 12.60 13.18 -11.72
CA VAL A 276 11.38 12.47 -11.34
C VAL A 276 10.70 13.31 -10.29
N THR A 277 9.52 13.84 -10.62
CA THR A 277 8.71 14.55 -9.64
C THR A 277 7.94 13.55 -8.78
N THR A 278 7.50 14.03 -7.63
CA THR A 278 6.64 13.29 -6.72
C THR A 278 5.35 12.81 -7.42
N ASP A 279 4.80 13.62 -8.32
CA ASP A 279 3.61 13.27 -9.13
C ASP A 279 3.89 12.15 -10.13
N ASP A 280 5.10 12.09 -10.69
CA ASP A 280 5.49 11.00 -11.59
C ASP A 280 5.56 9.66 -10.85
N MET A 281 5.99 9.67 -9.58
CA MET A 281 5.99 8.48 -8.73
C MET A 281 4.57 8.05 -8.36
N LYS A 282 3.67 8.99 -8.02
CA LYS A 282 2.25 8.68 -7.78
C LYS A 282 1.60 8.03 -8.98
N LEU A 283 1.79 8.63 -10.15
CA LEU A 283 1.24 8.13 -11.40
C LEU A 283 1.77 6.72 -11.70
N TYR A 284 3.03 6.45 -11.40
CA TYR A 284 3.61 5.13 -11.53
C TYR A 284 2.97 4.10 -10.59
N ILE A 285 2.83 4.44 -9.31
CA ILE A 285 2.24 3.55 -8.31
C ILE A 285 0.80 3.21 -8.70
N LYS A 286 0.01 4.21 -9.12
CA LYS A 286 -1.34 3.99 -9.66
C LYS A 286 -1.34 3.05 -10.85
N CYS A 287 -0.41 3.22 -11.80
CA CYS A 287 -0.28 2.32 -12.94
C CYS A 287 -0.05 0.86 -12.50
N ALA A 288 0.82 0.66 -11.51
CA ALA A 288 1.14 -0.68 -11.02
C ALA A 288 -0.02 -1.31 -10.24
N ILE A 289 -0.80 -0.51 -9.52
CA ILE A 289 -2.03 -0.97 -8.86
C ILE A 289 -3.08 -1.34 -9.90
N ALA A 290 -3.29 -0.51 -10.93
CA ALA A 290 -4.20 -0.83 -12.03
C ALA A 290 -3.83 -2.15 -12.73
N VAL A 291 -2.54 -2.38 -12.96
CA VAL A 291 -2.02 -3.68 -13.48
C VAL A 291 -2.33 -4.83 -12.53
N GLN A 292 -2.17 -4.64 -11.22
CA GLN A 292 -2.48 -5.69 -10.25
C GLN A 292 -3.97 -6.04 -10.24
N ASN A 293 -4.83 -5.05 -10.46
CA ASN A 293 -6.28 -5.21 -10.44
C ASN A 293 -6.85 -5.61 -11.82
N ASP A 294 -5.99 -5.91 -12.80
CA ASP A 294 -6.36 -6.18 -14.20
C ASP A 294 -7.25 -5.07 -14.84
N ASP A 295 -7.12 -3.82 -14.38
CA ASP A 295 -7.81 -2.66 -14.95
C ASP A 295 -7.06 -2.13 -16.18
N ALA A 296 -7.33 -2.75 -17.33
CA ALA A 296 -6.69 -2.43 -18.60
C ALA A 296 -6.98 -0.98 -19.09
N ASP A 297 -8.14 -0.42 -18.72
CA ASP A 297 -8.55 0.92 -19.15
C ASP A 297 -7.78 1.99 -18.37
N GLU A 298 -7.66 1.83 -17.05
CA GLU A 298 -6.85 2.72 -16.22
C GLU A 298 -5.35 2.59 -16.55
N GLU A 299 -4.87 1.36 -16.74
CA GLU A 299 -3.49 1.10 -17.16
C GLU A 299 -3.17 1.81 -18.49
N GLY A 300 -4.06 1.72 -19.48
CA GLY A 300 -3.89 2.36 -20.79
C GLY A 300 -3.75 3.89 -20.68
N LYS A 301 -4.67 4.53 -19.94
CA LYS A 301 -4.66 5.98 -19.70
C LYS A 301 -3.36 6.43 -19.03
N ILE A 302 -2.92 5.69 -18.01
CA ILE A 302 -1.71 6.06 -17.27
C ILE A 302 -0.44 5.86 -18.12
N LYS A 303 -0.37 4.77 -18.88
CA LYS A 303 0.74 4.49 -19.79
C LYS A 303 0.92 5.59 -20.83
N ASP A 304 -0.16 6.12 -21.38
CA ASP A 304 -0.07 7.20 -22.37
C ASP A 304 0.47 8.49 -21.77
N ILE A 305 0.06 8.83 -20.53
CA ILE A 305 0.61 9.98 -19.81
C ILE A 305 2.12 9.78 -19.53
N LEU A 306 2.52 8.60 -19.06
CA LEU A 306 3.92 8.26 -18.82
C LEU A 306 4.75 8.25 -20.10
N LYS A 307 4.19 7.83 -21.24
CA LYS A 307 4.88 7.75 -22.53
C LYS A 307 5.28 9.13 -23.05
N VAL A 308 4.46 10.15 -22.78
CA VAL A 308 4.70 11.54 -23.17
C VAL A 308 5.69 12.22 -22.23
N LYS A 309 5.58 11.98 -20.92
CA LYS A 309 6.38 12.71 -19.92
C LYS A 309 7.76 12.10 -19.65
N VAL A 310 7.94 10.79 -19.84
CA VAL A 310 9.02 10.09 -19.16
C VAL A 310 10.10 9.54 -20.10
N ASN A 311 11.36 9.77 -19.73
CA ASN A 311 12.55 9.38 -20.47
C ASN A 311 12.64 7.84 -20.65
N LYS A 312 13.16 7.38 -21.80
CA LYS A 312 13.41 5.96 -22.13
C LYS A 312 14.10 5.19 -21.02
N SER A 313 15.08 5.78 -20.33
CA SER A 313 15.79 5.12 -19.23
C SER A 313 14.89 4.81 -18.03
N PHE A 314 13.96 5.72 -17.69
CA PHE A 314 12.99 5.48 -16.63
C PHE A 314 11.91 4.50 -17.09
N ARG A 315 11.53 4.50 -18.36
CA ARG A 315 10.63 3.47 -18.92
C ARG A 315 11.20 2.06 -18.79
N ASN A 316 12.50 1.87 -19.03
CA ASN A 316 13.14 0.58 -18.81
C ASN A 316 13.18 0.19 -17.33
N PHE A 317 13.36 1.16 -16.44
CA PHE A 317 13.31 0.95 -15.00
C PHE A 317 11.90 0.55 -14.52
N VAL A 318 10.86 1.23 -15.02
CA VAL A 318 9.44 0.88 -14.87
C VAL A 318 9.19 -0.58 -15.25
N TYR A 319 9.65 -1.01 -16.42
CA TYR A 319 9.47 -2.40 -16.85
C TYR A 319 10.19 -3.39 -15.94
N ALA A 320 11.40 -3.07 -15.50
CA ALA A 320 12.15 -3.91 -14.56
C ALA A 320 11.44 -4.01 -13.19
N LEU A 321 10.79 -2.94 -12.74
CA LEU A 321 10.12 -2.91 -11.45
C LEU A 321 8.74 -3.57 -11.51
N ASN A 322 8.02 -3.46 -12.64
CA ASN A 322 6.82 -4.27 -12.90
C ASN A 322 7.17 -5.77 -12.97
N LEU A 323 8.29 -6.13 -13.63
CA LEU A 323 8.79 -7.51 -13.59
C LEU A 323 9.09 -7.95 -12.16
N PHE A 324 9.73 -7.10 -11.35
CA PHE A 324 9.99 -7.39 -9.94
C PHE A 324 8.71 -7.63 -9.14
N VAL A 325 7.66 -6.85 -9.38
CA VAL A 325 6.35 -7.04 -8.74
C VAL A 325 5.72 -8.36 -9.13
N LYS A 326 5.75 -8.72 -10.42
CA LYS A 326 5.27 -10.02 -10.89
C LYS A 326 6.05 -11.17 -10.26
N VAL A 327 7.38 -11.07 -10.21
CA VAL A 327 8.23 -12.04 -9.52
C VAL A 327 7.89 -12.12 -8.04
N TYR A 328 7.64 -10.98 -7.38
CA TYR A 328 7.28 -10.92 -5.97
C TYR A 328 5.90 -11.54 -5.71
N GLN A 329 4.91 -11.32 -6.58
CA GLN A 329 3.60 -11.97 -6.49
C GLN A 329 3.73 -13.49 -6.61
N ILE A 330 4.53 -13.97 -7.58
CA ILE A 330 4.84 -15.39 -7.74
C ILE A 330 5.58 -15.92 -6.49
N LEU A 331 6.50 -15.15 -5.90
CA LEU A 331 7.19 -15.54 -4.67
C LEU A 331 6.24 -15.61 -3.47
N MET A 332 5.41 -14.61 -3.24
CA MET A 332 4.42 -14.60 -2.16
C MET A 332 3.45 -15.77 -2.29
N PHE A 333 3.10 -16.13 -3.53
CA PHE A 333 2.31 -17.30 -3.86
C PHE A 333 3.00 -18.62 -3.53
N VAL A 334 4.32 -18.72 -3.71
CA VAL A 334 5.11 -19.88 -3.26
C VAL A 334 5.21 -19.96 -1.73
N TYR A 335 5.05 -18.84 -1.03
CA TYR A 335 5.01 -18.81 0.43
C TYR A 335 3.62 -19.09 1.00
N ASP A 336 2.63 -19.40 0.16
CA ASP A 336 1.31 -19.87 0.58
C ASP A 336 1.38 -21.26 1.24
N ASP A 337 0.33 -21.61 1.99
CA ASP A 337 0.29 -22.80 2.87
C ASP A 337 0.62 -24.11 2.13
N GLU A 338 0.37 -24.15 0.82
CA GLU A 338 0.55 -25.32 -0.03
C GLU A 338 2.02 -25.73 -0.23
N PHE A 339 2.95 -24.78 -0.25
CA PHE A 339 4.39 -25.07 -0.44
C PHE A 339 5.21 -24.84 0.82
N ASN A 340 4.63 -24.23 1.87
CA ASN A 340 5.21 -24.07 3.21
C ASN A 340 6.66 -23.51 3.18
N GLY A 341 6.94 -22.60 2.23
CA GLY A 341 8.27 -22.01 2.05
C GLY A 341 9.34 -22.96 1.52
N ASN A 342 8.98 -24.02 0.78
CA ASN A 342 9.93 -24.93 0.16
C ASN A 342 10.93 -24.15 -0.72
N PRO A 343 12.25 -24.19 -0.41
CA PRO A 343 13.27 -23.45 -1.15
C PRO A 343 13.29 -23.79 -2.64
N LEU A 344 13.03 -25.05 -3.01
CA LEU A 344 13.00 -25.47 -4.41
C LEU A 344 11.85 -24.79 -5.17
N ALA A 345 10.67 -24.71 -4.55
CA ALA A 345 9.53 -24.02 -5.14
C ALA A 345 9.86 -22.54 -5.41
N VAL A 346 10.61 -21.90 -4.50
CA VAL A 346 11.08 -20.52 -4.64
C VAL A 346 12.04 -20.39 -5.83
N TYR A 347 13.05 -21.27 -5.93
CA TYR A 347 14.01 -21.24 -7.03
C TYR A 347 13.39 -21.55 -8.40
N LEU A 348 12.46 -22.51 -8.47
CA LEU A 348 11.75 -22.86 -9.70
C LEU A 348 10.82 -21.72 -10.15
N SER A 349 10.14 -21.07 -9.22
CA SER A 349 9.26 -19.95 -9.49
C SER A 349 10.02 -18.72 -9.97
N LEU A 350 11.16 -18.43 -9.34
CA LEU A 350 12.11 -17.42 -9.83
C LEU A 350 12.63 -17.80 -11.23
N GLY A 351 13.06 -19.05 -11.41
CA GLY A 351 13.59 -19.55 -12.68
C GLY A 351 12.56 -19.48 -13.83
N LEU A 352 11.30 -19.80 -13.57
CA LEU A 352 10.19 -19.67 -14.51
C LEU A 352 9.89 -18.21 -14.81
N ALA A 353 9.77 -17.36 -13.78
CA ALA A 353 9.48 -15.94 -13.96
C ALA A 353 10.57 -15.23 -14.79
N PHE A 354 11.85 -15.52 -14.49
CA PHE A 354 12.97 -15.01 -15.28
C PHE A 354 13.07 -15.68 -16.65
N GLY A 355 12.83 -16.98 -16.76
CA GLY A 355 12.89 -17.74 -18.00
C GLY A 355 11.85 -17.27 -19.02
N ILE A 356 10.60 -17.10 -18.59
CA ILE A 356 9.50 -16.59 -19.43
C ILE A 356 9.83 -15.17 -19.92
N GLU A 357 10.38 -14.32 -19.06
CA GLU A 357 10.63 -12.93 -19.41
C GLU A 357 11.87 -12.73 -20.29
N ILE A 358 12.94 -13.51 -20.06
CA ILE A 358 14.22 -13.40 -20.76
C ILE A 358 14.24 -14.19 -22.07
N LEU A 359 13.70 -15.41 -22.08
CA LEU A 359 13.85 -16.34 -23.21
C LEU A 359 12.81 -16.12 -24.31
N ILE A 360 11.71 -15.44 -24.02
CA ILE A 360 10.61 -15.27 -24.97
C ILE A 360 10.70 -13.89 -25.62
N PRO A 361 10.95 -13.80 -26.94
CA PRO A 361 10.96 -12.51 -27.63
C PRO A 361 9.58 -11.83 -27.55
N GLU A 362 9.54 -10.50 -27.42
CA GLU A 362 8.32 -9.71 -27.14
C GLU A 362 7.14 -10.02 -28.07
N ASN A 363 7.41 -10.35 -29.33
CA ASN A 363 6.42 -10.71 -30.34
C ASN A 363 5.75 -12.09 -30.10
N LYS A 364 6.35 -12.94 -29.25
CA LYS A 364 5.81 -14.24 -28.82
C LYS A 364 5.25 -14.22 -27.39
N LYS A 365 5.59 -13.22 -26.57
CA LYS A 365 5.06 -13.08 -25.19
C LYS A 365 3.53 -13.05 -25.13
N ARG A 366 2.87 -12.43 -26.13
CA ARG A 366 1.40 -12.37 -26.21
C ARG A 366 0.72 -13.74 -26.44
N LYS A 367 1.44 -14.73 -26.97
CA LYS A 367 0.91 -16.09 -27.17
C LYS A 367 1.17 -17.01 -25.97
N LEU A 368 2.11 -16.65 -25.10
CA LEU A 368 2.41 -17.37 -23.86
C LEU A 368 1.70 -16.79 -22.64
N LEU A 369 0.80 -15.82 -22.86
CA LEU A 369 0.11 -15.07 -21.80
C LEU A 369 -1.03 -15.84 -21.11
N HIS A 370 -1.17 -17.14 -21.38
CA HIS A 370 -2.16 -18.01 -20.75
C HIS A 370 -1.52 -19.10 -19.89
N VAL A 371 -0.30 -18.87 -19.37
CA VAL A 371 0.16 -19.66 -18.24
C VAL A 371 -0.63 -19.15 -17.03
N THR A 372 -1.66 -19.90 -16.66
CA THR A 372 -2.47 -19.61 -15.50
C THR A 372 -1.68 -19.85 -14.23
N THR A 373 -2.17 -19.31 -13.13
CA THR A 373 -1.63 -19.56 -11.79
C THR A 373 -1.59 -21.07 -11.49
N ASP A 374 -2.60 -21.82 -11.95
CA ASP A 374 -2.71 -23.27 -11.77
C ASP A 374 -1.66 -24.04 -12.57
N ASP A 375 -1.33 -23.57 -13.79
CA ASP A 375 -0.25 -24.16 -14.59
C ASP A 375 1.11 -24.03 -13.90
N MET A 376 1.34 -22.90 -13.21
CA MET A 376 2.57 -22.72 -12.42
C MET A 376 2.59 -23.63 -11.20
N LYS A 377 1.46 -23.80 -10.49
CA LYS A 377 1.36 -24.75 -9.36
C LYS A 377 1.69 -26.16 -9.83
N LEU A 378 1.05 -26.61 -10.90
CA LEU A 378 1.22 -27.95 -11.44
C LEU A 378 2.68 -28.17 -11.83
N TYR A 379 3.32 -27.20 -12.51
CA TYR A 379 4.72 -27.31 -12.87
C TYR A 379 5.66 -27.43 -11.65
N ILE A 380 5.41 -26.61 -10.62
CA ILE A 380 6.21 -26.64 -9.38
C ILE A 380 6.02 -27.97 -8.65
N LYS A 381 4.77 -28.46 -8.53
CA LYS A 381 4.48 -29.77 -7.92
C LYS A 381 5.14 -30.91 -8.69
N CYS A 382 5.04 -30.93 -10.03
CA CYS A 382 5.73 -31.92 -10.86
C CYS A 382 7.24 -31.91 -10.62
N ALA A 383 7.86 -30.72 -10.53
CA ALA A 383 9.29 -30.63 -10.30
C ALA A 383 9.70 -31.09 -8.89
N ILE A 384 8.86 -30.86 -7.88
CA ILE A 384 9.05 -31.38 -6.52
C ILE A 384 8.90 -32.92 -6.48
N ALA A 385 7.85 -33.47 -7.10
CA ALA A 385 7.63 -34.91 -7.18
C ALA A 385 8.81 -35.62 -7.87
N VAL A 386 9.31 -35.06 -8.97
CA VAL A 386 10.52 -35.56 -9.64
C VAL A 386 11.75 -35.48 -8.74
N GLN A 387 11.91 -34.41 -7.95
CA GLN A 387 13.04 -34.33 -7.01
C GLN A 387 12.94 -35.38 -5.90
N ASN A 388 11.73 -35.71 -5.46
CA ASN A 388 11.47 -36.66 -4.39
C ASN A 388 11.44 -38.12 -4.87
N ASP A 389 11.64 -38.39 -6.17
CA ASP A 389 11.45 -39.71 -6.80
C ASP A 389 10.04 -40.29 -6.57
N ASP A 390 9.01 -39.42 -6.45
CA ASP A 390 7.61 -39.84 -6.30
C ASP A 390 6.97 -40.04 -7.68
N ALA A 391 7.17 -41.23 -8.25
CA ALA A 391 6.71 -41.59 -9.59
C ALA A 391 5.17 -41.62 -9.68
N ASP A 392 4.48 -42.02 -8.61
CA ASP A 392 3.03 -42.16 -8.59
C ASP A 392 2.35 -40.77 -8.59
N GLU A 393 2.87 -39.83 -7.77
CA GLU A 393 2.39 -38.44 -7.75
C GLU A 393 2.66 -37.74 -9.09
N PHE A 394 3.83 -37.99 -9.70
CA PHE A 394 4.16 -37.44 -11.01
C PHE A 394 3.26 -37.96 -12.13
N GLU A 395 2.96 -39.27 -12.17
CA GLU A 395 2.04 -39.85 -13.17
C GLU A 395 0.62 -39.30 -13.02
N GLN A 396 0.11 -39.17 -11.79
CA GLN A 396 -1.20 -38.59 -11.52
C GLN A 396 -1.32 -37.16 -12.06
N MET A 397 -0.32 -36.31 -11.81
CA MET A 397 -0.30 -34.93 -12.31
C MET A 397 -0.15 -34.83 -13.83
N ASN A 398 0.53 -35.79 -14.46
CA ASN A 398 0.69 -35.80 -15.92
C ASN A 398 -0.61 -36.15 -16.65
N ASP A 399 -1.48 -36.94 -16.01
CA ASP A 399 -2.80 -37.25 -16.54
C ASP A 399 -3.79 -36.10 -16.37
N GLU A 400 -3.67 -35.30 -15.30
CA GLU A 400 -4.42 -34.04 -15.14
C GLU A 400 -4.11 -33.02 -16.25
N ARG A 401 -2.88 -33.05 -16.80
CA ARG A 401 -2.43 -32.14 -17.85
C ARG A 401 -2.88 -32.51 -19.28
N LYS A 402 -3.46 -33.70 -19.48
CA LYS A 402 -3.97 -34.13 -20.80
C LYS A 402 -5.34 -33.54 -21.16
N TYR A 403 -5.96 -32.83 -20.22
CA TYR A 403 -7.15 -32.01 -20.41
C TYR A 403 -6.78 -30.54 -20.51
#